data_AF-A0A251XUA5-F1
#
_entry.id   AF-A0A251XUA5-F1
#
_cell.length_a   1.000
_cell.length_b   1.000
_cell.length_c   1.000
_cell.angle_alpha   90.00
_cell.angle_beta   90.00
_cell.angle_gamma   90.00
#
_symmetry.space_group_name_H-M   'P 1'
#
loop_
_entity.id
_entity.type
_entity.pdbx_description
1 polymer ?
#
loop_
_entity_poly.entity_id
_entity_poly.type
_entity_poly.pdbx_seq_one_letter_code
_entity_poly.pdbx_strand_id
1 'polypeptide(L)' 'MAIVETKSGSRPSAVDRLLWSHGHRPSTISKYGTGLAALRDDLPSNKWNRVLRRHFADGRTTSTSSAA' A
#
# COMPACT_ATOMS: atom_id res chain seq x y z
N MET A 1 10.29 -5.40 -0.04
CA MET A 1 9.54 -4.13 0.05
C MET A 1 9.60 -3.62 1.48
N ALA A 2 9.56 -2.31 1.70
CA ALA A 2 9.45 -1.71 3.04
C ALA A 2 8.39 -0.60 3.04
N ILE A 3 7.80 -0.35 4.22
CA ILE A 3 6.94 0.81 4.47
C ILE A 3 7.76 1.78 5.32
N VAL A 4 7.92 3.00 4.85
CA VAL A 4 8.61 4.08 5.56
C VAL A 4 7.59 5.13 5.95
N GLU A 5 7.50 5.44 7.25
CA GLU A 5 6.66 6.51 7.77
C GLU A 5 7.57 7.60 8.36
N THR A 6 7.50 8.78 7.78
CA THR A 6 8.12 9.99 8.33
C THR A 6 7.11 10.67 9.26
N LYS A 7 7.54 10.98 10.49
CA LYS A 7 6.73 11.74 11.45
C LYS A 7 7.26 13.17 11.52
N SER A 8 6.48 14.12 11.00
CA SER A 8 6.81 15.55 10.98
C SER A 8 5.62 16.38 11.43
N GLY A 9 5.81 17.69 11.64
CA GLY A 9 4.71 18.64 11.82
C GLY A 9 3.92 18.87 10.52
N SER A 10 3.14 19.95 10.45
CA SER A 10 2.22 20.24 9.33
C SER A 10 2.88 20.54 7.97
N ARG A 11 4.21 20.44 7.86
CA ARG A 11 4.99 20.71 6.65
C ARG A 11 5.94 19.56 6.35
N PRO A 12 6.23 19.27 5.06
CA PRO A 12 7.23 18.27 4.67
C PRO A 12 8.59 18.54 5.31
N SER A 13 9.15 17.53 5.97
CA SER A 13 10.47 17.54 6.59
C SER A 13 11.61 17.46 5.56
N ALA A 14 12.86 17.52 6.04
CA ALA A 14 14.03 17.25 5.21
C ALA A 14 14.04 15.79 4.69
N VAL A 15 13.58 14.84 5.50
CA VAL A 15 13.52 13.42 5.13
C VAL A 15 12.50 13.20 4.00
N ASP A 16 11.34 13.87 4.06
CA ASP A 16 10.35 13.81 2.98
C ASP A 16 10.93 14.30 1.65
N ARG A 17 11.65 15.43 1.67
CA ARG A 17 12.30 16.00 0.48
C ARG A 17 13.40 15.09 -0.07
N LEU A 18 14.18 14.45 0.80
CA LEU A 18 15.19 13.47 0.40
C LEU A 18 14.55 12.25 -0.28
N LEU A 19 13.49 11.68 0.32
CA LEU A 19 12.74 10.59 -0.31
C LEU A 19 12.21 11.02 -1.68
N TRP A 20 11.74 12.26 -1.79
CA TRP A 20 11.24 12.81 -3.04
C TRP A 20 12.31 12.99 -4.11
N SER A 21 13.53 13.42 -3.75
CA SER A 21 14.63 13.54 -4.71
C SER A 21 15.11 12.19 -5.22
N HIS A 22 14.96 11.13 -4.42
CA HIS A 22 15.19 9.74 -4.84
C HIS A 22 13.99 9.10 -5.55
N GLY A 23 12.94 9.85 -5.87
CA GLY A 23 11.78 9.36 -6.62
C GLY A 23 10.72 8.63 -5.79
N HIS A 24 10.90 8.50 -4.48
CA HIS A 24 9.86 7.96 -3.60
C HIS A 24 8.79 9.02 -3.38
N ARG A 25 7.53 8.71 -3.71
CA ARG A 25 6.40 9.62 -3.54
C ARG A 25 5.45 9.11 -2.46
N PRO A 26 4.79 9.99 -1.69
CA PRO A 26 3.87 9.58 -0.63
C PRO A 26 2.73 8.71 -1.18
N SER A 27 2.34 7.70 -0.39
CA SER A 27 1.19 6.85 -0.71
C SER A 27 0.33 6.65 0.53
N THR A 28 -0.98 6.76 0.36
CA THR A 28 -1.96 6.48 1.42
C THR A 28 -2.04 4.97 1.62
N ILE A 29 -1.85 4.52 2.85
CA ILE A 29 -1.91 3.11 3.23
C ILE A 29 -2.52 2.97 4.63
N SER A 30 -3.21 1.87 4.90
CA SER A 30 -3.61 1.47 6.24
C SER A 30 -3.20 0.03 6.46
N LYS A 31 -2.60 -0.28 7.60
CA LYS A 31 -2.22 -1.66 7.94
C LYS A 31 -3.41 -2.61 7.82
N TYR A 32 -4.52 -2.27 8.49
CA TYR A 32 -5.74 -3.08 8.47
C TYR A 32 -6.47 -2.99 7.13
N GLY A 33 -6.78 -1.77 6.65
CA GLY A 33 -7.60 -1.61 5.45
C GLY A 33 -6.95 -2.16 4.19
N THR A 34 -5.65 -1.93 4.02
CA THR A 34 -4.90 -2.50 2.88
C THR A 34 -4.72 -4.01 3.02
N GLY A 35 -4.45 -4.52 4.24
CA GLY A 35 -4.33 -5.95 4.48
C GLY A 35 -5.63 -6.70 4.23
N LEU A 36 -6.76 -6.18 4.73
CA LEU A 36 -8.08 -6.78 4.50
C LEU A 36 -8.41 -6.85 3.00
N ALA A 37 -8.18 -5.77 2.27
CA ALA A 37 -8.39 -5.73 0.81
C ALA A 37 -7.40 -6.61 0.03
N ALA A 38 -6.23 -6.95 0.60
CA ALA A 38 -5.25 -7.85 -0.02
C ALA A 38 -5.56 -9.34 0.22
N LEU A 39 -6.26 -9.66 1.32
CA LEU A 39 -6.48 -11.04 1.77
C LEU A 39 -7.90 -11.55 1.51
N ARG A 40 -8.87 -10.67 1.24
CA ARG A 40 -10.29 -11.00 1.05
C ARG A 40 -10.75 -10.53 -0.33
N ASP A 41 -10.46 -11.35 -1.33
CA ASP A 41 -10.86 -11.09 -2.73
C ASP A 41 -12.39 -11.07 -2.93
N ASP A 42 -13.15 -11.62 -1.97
CA ASP A 42 -14.60 -11.57 -1.90
C ASP A 42 -15.15 -10.18 -1.51
N LEU A 43 -14.29 -9.26 -1.06
CA LEU A 43 -14.66 -7.92 -0.63
C LEU A 43 -14.13 -6.83 -1.58
N PRO A 44 -14.85 -5.71 -1.77
CA PRO A 44 -14.37 -4.61 -2.60
C PRO A 44 -13.09 -3.95 -2.04
N SER A 45 -12.06 -3.84 -2.88
CA SER A 45 -10.79 -3.19 -2.52
C SER A 45 -10.88 -1.66 -2.35
N ASN A 46 -11.94 -1.00 -2.86
CA ASN A 46 -12.23 0.42 -2.69
C ASN A 46 -11.01 1.34 -2.87
N LYS A 47 -10.77 2.27 -1.94
CA LYS A 47 -9.65 3.23 -1.97
C LYS A 47 -8.25 2.57 -1.94
N TRP A 48 -8.16 1.29 -1.61
CA TRP A 48 -6.89 0.56 -1.51
C TRP A 48 -6.44 -0.04 -2.85
N ASN A 49 -7.28 -0.02 -3.89
CA ASN A 49 -6.94 -0.52 -5.23
C ASN A 49 -5.60 0.04 -5.76
N ARG A 50 -5.34 1.34 -5.56
CA ARG A 50 -4.13 1.99 -6.06
C ARG A 50 -2.87 1.44 -5.40
N VAL A 51 -2.87 1.27 -4.07
CA VAL A 51 -1.69 0.79 -3.34
C VAL A 51 -1.44 -0.70 -3.64
N LEU A 52 -2.51 -1.49 -3.73
CA LEU A 52 -2.44 -2.91 -4.10
C LEU A 52 -1.84 -3.11 -5.50
N ARG A 53 -2.34 -2.37 -6.50
CA ARG A 53 -1.84 -2.47 -7.88
C ARG A 53 -0.41 -1.96 -8.06
N ARG A 54 0.02 -0.96 -7.29
CA ARG A 54 1.36 -0.36 -7.46
C ARG A 54 2.47 -1.07 -6.70
N HIS A 55 2.13 -1.71 -5.57
CA HIS A 55 3.14 -2.22 -4.65
C HIS A 55 2.96 -3.70 -4.27
N PHE A 56 1.83 -4.31 -4.62
CA PHE A 56 1.49 -5.70 -4.26
C PHE A 56 0.97 -6.53 -5.45
N ALA A 57 1.12 -6.04 -6.69
CA ALA A 57 0.58 -6.72 -7.87
C ALA A 57 1.19 -8.11 -8.09
N ASP A 58 2.48 -8.29 -7.79
CA ASP A 58 3.22 -9.53 -8.04
C ASP A 58 2.99 -10.61 -6.97
N GLY A 59 2.42 -10.25 -5.82
CA GLY A 59 2.18 -11.14 -4.68
C GLY A 59 0.75 -11.63 -4.53
N ARG A 60 -0.17 -11.21 -5.42
CA ARG A 60 -1.53 -11.76 -5.47
C ARG A 60 -1.47 -13.11 -6.17
N THR A 61 -0.93 -14.10 -5.47
CA THR A 61 -1.10 -15.49 -5.82
C THR A 61 -2.60 -15.73 -5.76
N THR A 62 -3.23 -15.90 -6.93
CA THR A 62 -4.63 -16.28 -7.03
C THR A 62 -4.79 -17.61 -6.31
N SER A 63 -5.20 -17.57 -5.05
CA SER A 63 -5.65 -18.76 -4.34
C SER A 63 -7.01 -19.08 -4.93
N THR A 64 -7.02 -19.84 -6.02
CA THR A 64 -8.20 -20.51 -6.51
C THR A 64 -8.67 -21.47 -5.41
N SER A 65 -9.58 -20.98 -4.56
CA SER A 65 -10.35 -21.81 -3.65
C SER A 65 -11.26 -22.68 -4.52
N SER A 66 -10.85 -23.93 -4.73
CA SER A 66 -11.73 -25.00 -5.23
C SER A 66 -12.93 -25.10 -4.29
N ALA A 67 -14.11 -24.71 -4.77
CA ALA A 67 -15.36 -25.03 -4.10
C ALA A 67 -15.57 -26.55 -4.17
N ALA A 68 -15.72 -27.18 -3.00
CA ALA A 68 -16.33 -28.49 -2.82
C ALA A 68 -17.80 -28.31 -2.47
#